data_AF-A0A0M9Y7W3-F1
#
_entry.id   AF-A0A0M9Y7W3-F1
#
_cell.length_a   1.000
_cell.length_b   1.000
_cell.length_c   1.000
_cell.angle_alpha   90.00
_cell.angle_beta   90.00
_cell.angle_gamma   90.00
#
_symmetry.space_group_name_H-M   'P 1'
#
loop_
_entity.id
_entity.type
_entity.pdbx_description
1 polymer ?
#
loop_
_entity_poly.entity_id
_entity_poly.type
_entity_poly.pdbx_seq_one_letter_code
_entity_poly.pdbx_strand_id
1 'polypeptide(L)'
;MGSDEVPVRPPVDVVRPVAVMDLPGEHHWASGPTRYEIKADGWRAVGAVLEEHRPVLLSRQGTNLAPHFPEVLEALRHLPVGTVLDGEAVIWCEGRLD
;
A
#
# COMPACT_ATOMS: atom_id res chain seq x y z
N MET A 1 1.49 -26.00 9.72
CA MET A 1 1.81 -24.66 10.26
C MET A 1 1.75 -23.65 9.13
N GLY A 2 0.60 -23.45 8.47
CA GLY A 2 0.64 -23.10 7.03
C GLY A 2 -0.48 -22.24 6.45
N SER A 3 -1.18 -21.44 7.25
CA SER A 3 -2.14 -20.46 6.68
C SER A 3 -2.44 -19.29 7.62
N ASP A 4 -2.39 -19.50 8.94
CA ASP A 4 -2.73 -18.45 9.91
C ASP A 4 -1.69 -17.33 10.00
N GLU A 5 -0.46 -17.55 9.54
CA GLU A 5 0.60 -16.54 9.58
C GLU A 5 0.42 -15.46 8.50
N VAL A 6 -0.30 -15.77 7.43
CA VAL A 6 -0.62 -14.83 6.34
C VAL A 6 -2.14 -14.73 6.19
N PRO A 7 -2.80 -13.90 7.02
CA PRO A 7 -4.26 -13.81 7.07
C PRO A 7 -4.86 -13.12 5.83
N VAL A 8 -4.08 -12.30 5.13
CA VAL A 8 -4.49 -11.56 3.94
C VAL A 8 -3.55 -11.91 2.79
N ARG A 9 -4.09 -12.50 1.73
CA ARG A 9 -3.30 -12.91 0.56
C ARG A 9 -3.60 -12.04 -0.66
N PRO A 10 -2.57 -11.49 -1.32
CA PRO A 10 -2.75 -10.80 -2.59
C PRO A 10 -3.14 -11.77 -3.74
N PRO A 11 -3.86 -11.28 -4.77
CA PRO A 11 -4.28 -9.88 -4.94
C PRO A 11 -5.41 -9.51 -3.97
N VAL A 12 -5.33 -8.30 -3.41
CA VAL A 12 -6.35 -7.74 -2.51
C VAL A 12 -7.11 -6.62 -3.21
N ASP A 13 -8.40 -6.55 -2.97
CA ASP A 13 -9.20 -5.41 -3.39
C ASP A 13 -8.90 -4.22 -2.49
N VAL A 14 -8.31 -3.18 -3.08
CA VAL A 14 -7.98 -1.94 -2.36
C VAL A 14 -9.12 -0.93 -2.44
N VAL A 15 -9.27 -0.15 -1.37
CA VAL A 15 -10.29 0.91 -1.27
C VAL A 15 -10.08 1.94 -2.38
N ARG A 16 -11.15 2.34 -3.05
CA ARG A 16 -11.10 3.36 -4.10
C ARG A 16 -11.57 4.70 -3.54
N PRO A 17 -10.80 5.79 -3.75
CA PRO A 17 -11.25 7.10 -3.33
C PRO A 17 -12.45 7.54 -4.18
N VAL A 18 -13.32 8.36 -3.59
CA VAL A 18 -14.40 9.05 -4.29
C VAL A 18 -13.94 10.48 -4.54
N ALA A 19 -14.09 10.95 -5.78
CA ALA A 19 -13.81 12.33 -6.12
C ALA A 19 -14.85 13.25 -5.48
N VAL A 20 -14.38 14.29 -4.80
CA VAL A 20 -15.21 15.29 -4.12
C VAL A 20 -14.70 16.69 -4.49
N MET A 21 -15.61 17.66 -4.52
CA MET A 21 -15.26 19.07 -4.76
C MET A 21 -14.75 19.75 -3.49
N ASP A 22 -15.29 19.35 -2.34
CA ASP A 22 -14.93 19.88 -1.03
C ASP A 22 -14.38 18.76 -0.16
N LEU A 23 -13.29 19.04 0.57
CA LEU A 23 -12.76 18.09 1.53
C LEU A 23 -13.77 17.91 2.68
N PRO A 24 -14.07 16.67 3.09
CA PRO A 24 -14.94 16.42 4.23
C PRO A 24 -14.42 17.15 5.47
N GLY A 25 -15.30 17.83 6.21
CA GLY A 25 -14.93 18.48 7.47
C GLY A 25 -14.52 17.48 8.56
N GLU A 26 -13.97 17.98 9.66
CA GLU A 26 -13.43 17.16 10.76
C GLU A 26 -14.42 16.12 11.30
N HIS A 27 -15.70 16.47 11.42
CA HIS A 27 -16.76 15.61 11.99
C HIS A 27 -17.70 15.02 10.93
N HIS A 28 -17.23 14.85 9.69
CA HIS A 28 -18.06 14.35 8.60
C HIS A 28 -18.50 12.88 8.79
N TRP A 29 -17.65 12.04 9.40
CA TRP A 29 -17.91 10.60 9.53
C TRP A 29 -18.43 10.24 10.93
N ALA A 30 -19.42 9.33 10.97
CA ALA A 30 -19.95 8.81 12.24
C ALA A 30 -18.95 7.93 13.01
N SER A 31 -17.97 7.36 12.32
CA SER A 31 -16.96 6.45 12.88
C SER A 31 -15.78 7.15 13.55
N GLY A 32 -15.68 8.48 13.43
CA GLY A 32 -14.57 9.25 14.02
C GLY A 32 -14.19 10.47 13.17
N PRO A 33 -13.14 11.19 13.60
CA PRO A 33 -12.71 12.39 12.89
C PRO A 33 -12.10 12.07 11.52
N THR A 34 -12.28 12.98 10.56
CA THR A 34 -11.61 12.88 9.26
C THR A 34 -10.09 12.97 9.42
N ARG A 35 -9.37 12.10 8.70
CA ARG A 35 -7.91 12.17 8.53
C ARG A 35 -7.60 12.58 7.10
N TYR A 36 -6.59 13.42 6.95
CA TYR A 36 -6.15 13.94 5.65
C TYR A 36 -4.74 13.46 5.37
N GLU A 37 -4.55 12.87 4.20
CA GLU A 37 -3.26 12.43 3.68
C GLU A 37 -3.03 13.06 2.31
N ILE A 38 -1.76 13.27 1.95
CA ILE A 38 -1.40 13.78 0.63
C ILE A 38 -1.74 12.70 -0.40
N LYS A 39 -2.50 13.06 -1.43
CA LYS A 39 -2.65 12.21 -2.61
C LYS A 39 -1.42 12.39 -3.50
N ALA A 40 -0.43 11.50 -3.34
CA ALA A 40 0.72 11.48 -4.23
C ALA A 40 0.31 11.07 -5.67
N ASP A 41 1.15 11.46 -6.63
CA ASP A 41 1.04 11.06 -8.04
C ASP A 41 2.14 10.06 -8.35
N GLY A 42 1.80 8.78 -8.35
CA GLY A 42 2.76 7.71 -8.51
C GLY A 42 2.08 6.43 -8.99
N TRP A 43 2.66 5.29 -8.62
CA TRP A 43 2.07 3.99 -8.91
C TRP A 43 1.53 3.38 -7.63
N ARG A 44 0.21 3.27 -7.51
CA ARG A 44 -0.41 2.55 -6.40
C ARG A 44 0.07 1.10 -6.37
N ALA A 45 0.71 0.73 -5.28
CA ALA A 45 1.37 -0.54 -5.08
C ALA A 45 0.90 -1.20 -3.78
N VAL A 46 0.64 -2.50 -3.86
CA VAL A 46 0.34 -3.36 -2.73
C VAL A 46 1.56 -4.23 -2.46
N GLY A 47 2.20 -3.99 -1.31
CA GLY A 47 3.29 -4.81 -0.81
C GLY A 47 2.78 -5.85 0.18
N ALA A 48 3.26 -7.09 0.11
CA ALA A 48 2.96 -8.09 1.13
C ALA A 48 4.17 -8.96 1.45
N VAL A 49 4.25 -9.45 2.69
CA VAL A 49 5.24 -10.44 3.11
C VAL A 49 4.53 -11.75 3.35
N LEU A 50 4.75 -12.71 2.45
CA LEU A 50 4.18 -14.05 2.56
C LEU A 50 5.06 -14.93 3.45
N GLU A 51 4.68 -16.20 3.59
CA GLU A 51 5.46 -17.21 4.29
C GLU A 51 6.92 -17.23 3.82
N GLU A 52 7.81 -17.69 4.71
CA GLU A 52 9.25 -17.78 4.43
C GLU A 52 9.89 -16.40 4.12
N HIS A 53 9.29 -15.31 4.61
CA HIS A 53 9.73 -13.92 4.35
C HIS A 53 9.80 -13.60 2.85
N ARG A 54 8.85 -14.12 2.07
CA ARG A 54 8.79 -13.91 0.63
C ARG A 54 8.00 -12.63 0.31
N PRO A 55 8.66 -11.54 -0.11
CA PRO A 55 7.97 -10.30 -0.43
C PRO A 55 7.28 -10.42 -1.80
N VAL A 56 6.18 -9.72 -1.97
CA VAL A 56 5.55 -9.48 -3.27
C VAL A 56 5.16 -8.02 -3.38
N LEU A 57 5.21 -7.48 -4.60
CA LEU A 57 4.82 -6.11 -4.90
C LEU A 57 3.95 -6.09 -6.16
N LEU A 58 2.68 -5.70 -6.00
CA LEU A 58 1.68 -5.74 -7.07
C LEU A 58 1.07 -4.36 -7.30
N SER A 59 0.61 -4.10 -8.53
CA SER A 59 -0.26 -2.95 -8.80
C SER A 59 -1.66 -3.19 -8.23
N ARG A 60 -2.49 -2.15 -8.20
CA ARG A 60 -3.94 -2.29 -7.92
C ARG A 60 -4.64 -3.36 -8.79
N GLN A 61 -4.15 -3.61 -10.00
CA GLN A 61 -4.72 -4.60 -10.92
C GLN A 61 -4.07 -5.98 -10.80
N GLY A 62 -3.17 -6.18 -9.82
CA GLY A 62 -2.44 -7.43 -9.62
C GLY A 62 -1.22 -7.61 -10.52
N THR A 63 -0.83 -6.59 -11.30
CA THR A 63 0.37 -6.64 -12.14
C THR A 63 1.62 -6.72 -11.26
N ASN A 64 2.56 -7.61 -11.58
CA ASN A 64 3.82 -7.69 -10.84
C ASN A 64 4.67 -6.42 -11.06
N LEU A 65 4.91 -5.66 -10.00
CA LEU A 65 5.71 -4.44 -10.02
C LEU A 65 7.16 -4.66 -9.57
N ALA A 66 7.48 -5.83 -9.00
CA ALA A 66 8.82 -6.15 -8.51
C ALA A 66 9.96 -5.88 -9.51
N PRO A 67 9.85 -6.17 -10.83
CA PRO A 67 10.91 -5.89 -11.78
C PRO A 67 11.21 -4.39 -11.96
N HIS A 68 10.25 -3.52 -11.65
CA HIS A 68 10.38 -2.07 -11.80
C HIS A 68 10.91 -1.38 -10.54
N PHE A 69 10.66 -1.97 -9.35
CA PHE A 69 11.05 -1.41 -8.05
C PHE A 69 11.69 -2.48 -7.14
N PRO A 70 12.83 -3.06 -7.54
CA PRO A 70 13.50 -4.12 -6.78
C PRO A 70 13.92 -3.67 -5.36
N GLU A 71 14.26 -2.41 -5.17
CA GLU A 71 14.60 -1.81 -3.88
C GLU A 71 13.41 -1.78 -2.91
N VAL A 72 12.21 -1.50 -3.42
CA VAL A 72 10.98 -1.56 -2.62
C VAL A 72 10.67 -2.99 -2.22
N LEU A 73 10.83 -3.94 -3.15
CA LEU A 73 10.64 -5.36 -2.86
C LEU A 73 11.60 -5.85 -1.76
N GLU A 74 12.87 -5.46 -1.81
CA GLU A 74 13.84 -5.84 -0.78
C GLU A 74 13.49 -5.18 0.57
N ALA A 75 13.09 -3.91 0.58
CA ALA A 75 12.67 -3.23 1.81
C ALA A 75 11.50 -3.93 2.51
N LEU A 76 10.54 -4.47 1.74
CA LEU A 76 9.41 -5.23 2.29
C LEU A 76 9.85 -6.46 3.09
N ARG A 77 11.00 -7.07 2.79
CA ARG A 77 11.49 -8.27 3.50
C ARG A 77 11.78 -8.04 4.98
N HIS A 78 11.98 -6.78 5.36
CA HIS A 78 12.21 -6.40 6.75
C HIS A 78 10.93 -6.29 7.58
N LEU A 79 9.75 -6.38 6.95
CA LEU A 79 8.48 -6.35 7.64
C LEU A 79 8.09 -7.76 8.13
N PRO A 80 7.26 -7.86 9.19
CA PRO A 80 6.76 -9.15 9.66
C PRO A 80 6.00 -9.93 8.57
N VAL A 81 6.13 -11.26 8.58
CA VAL A 81 5.29 -12.15 7.77
C VAL A 81 3.80 -11.86 8.05
N GLY A 82 2.98 -11.87 6.99
CA GLY A 82 1.56 -11.55 7.05
C GLY A 82 1.26 -10.05 6.91
N THR A 83 2.27 -9.19 6.90
CA THR A 83 2.07 -7.75 6.64
C THR A 83 1.59 -7.53 5.21
N VAL A 84 0.55 -6.71 5.06
CA VAL A 84 0.09 -6.16 3.77
C VAL A 84 0.05 -4.64 3.88
N LEU A 85 0.67 -3.97 2.93
CA LEU A 85 0.71 -2.51 2.81
C LEU A 85 0.03 -2.08 1.51
N ASP A 86 -0.83 -1.07 1.59
CA ASP A 86 -1.37 -0.34 0.45
C ASP A 86 -0.76 1.06 0.48
N GLY A 87 -0.12 1.47 -0.61
CA GLY A 87 0.57 2.75 -0.69
C GLY A 87 0.87 3.15 -2.13
N GLU A 88 1.64 4.21 -2.26
CA GLU A 88 2.04 4.76 -3.56
C GLU A 88 3.56 4.67 -3.72
N ALA A 89 4.02 4.00 -4.78
CA ALA A 89 5.42 4.09 -5.20
C ALA A 89 5.64 5.42 -5.92
N VAL A 90 6.57 6.22 -5.42
CA VAL A 90 6.80 7.62 -5.81
C VAL A 90 8.30 7.86 -5.95
N ILE A 91 8.65 8.93 -6.67
CA ILE A 91 10.02 9.43 -6.67
C ILE A 91 10.18 10.31 -5.43
N TRP A 92 11.21 10.00 -4.63
CA TRP A 92 11.57 10.76 -3.44
C TRP A 92 12.97 11.34 -3.61
N CYS A 93 13.05 12.66 -3.78
CA CYS A 93 14.29 13.40 -4.03
C CYS A 93 14.44 14.51 -3.00
N GLU A 94 15.65 14.63 -2.41
CA GLU A 94 16.00 15.75 -1.51
C GLU A 94 15.00 16.01 -0.36
N GLY A 95 14.37 14.95 0.16
CA GLY A 95 13.45 15.06 1.29
C GLY A 95 12.02 15.50 0.92
N ARG A 96 11.66 15.45 -0.37
CA ARG A 96 10.29 15.71 -0.84
C ARG A 96 9.87 14.73 -1.94
N LEU A 97 8.56 14.71 -2.19
CA LEU A 97 8.00 14.14 -3.41
C LEU A 97 8.45 15.00 -4.60
N ASP A 98 8.98 14.35 -5.63
CA ASP A 98 9.36 14.95 -6.91
C ASP A 98 8.34 14.59 -7.98
#